data_AF-A0A8B6UUP5-F1
#
_entry.id   AF-A0A8B6UUP5-F1
#
_cell.length_a   1.000
_cell.length_b   1.000
_cell.length_c   1.000
_cell.angle_alpha   90.00
_cell.angle_beta   90.00
_cell.angle_gamma   90.00
#
_symmetry.space_group_name_H-M   'P 1'
#
loop_
_entity.id
_entity.type
_entity.pdbx_description
1 polymer ?
#
loop_
_entity_poly.entity_id
_entity_poly.type
_entity_poly.pdbx_seq_one_letter_code
_entity_poly.pdbx_strand_id
1 'polypeptide(L)'
;MNPFVRALVPLALVVAVAGLFLWTVHLNYQDGYSEGFGKAQAEGNAALSDLKAQHANELAQQALAAKQAAEAASELLLAETNRGNSLANQLADQKDVLRRTTEKLNKEIANVTTYYRRALDAQLEPLPPAVFTNGFVRVWNSALGIASAATMQASTGSSGAAASAGGTGAADSLDSGFTQAALLLNHTRNGERAAACRAQLNHLIDWNTHGRN
;
A
#
# COMPACT_ATOMS: atom_id res chain seq x y z
N MET A 1 25.55 116.30 5.17
CA MET A 1 25.07 114.93 4.88
C MET A 1 24.69 114.28 6.21
N ASN A 2 23.41 113.94 6.42
CA ASN A 2 22.89 113.55 7.73
C ASN A 2 23.55 112.25 8.25
N PRO A 3 24.06 112.22 9.50
CA PRO A 3 24.76 111.04 10.05
C PRO A 3 23.84 109.81 10.17
N PHE A 4 22.54 110.02 10.32
CA PHE A 4 21.52 108.96 10.31
C PHE A 4 21.42 108.24 8.95
N VAL A 5 21.56 108.95 7.83
CA VAL A 5 21.51 108.35 6.49
C VAL A 5 22.76 107.52 6.22
N ARG A 6 23.91 107.89 6.81
CA ARG A 6 25.20 107.18 6.65
C ARG A 6 25.25 105.83 7.37
N ALA A 7 24.44 105.65 8.43
CA ALA A 7 24.30 104.39 9.17
C ALA A 7 23.12 103.52 8.69
N LEU A 8 22.09 104.11 8.10
CA LEU A 8 20.92 103.39 7.56
C LEU A 8 21.23 102.61 6.28
N VAL A 9 22.09 103.14 5.40
CA VAL A 9 22.48 102.48 4.15
C VAL A 9 23.18 101.12 4.38
N PRO A 10 24.21 100.99 5.25
CA PRO A 10 24.84 99.69 5.50
C PRO A 10 23.89 98.71 6.21
N LEU A 11 23.00 99.19 7.09
CA LEU A 11 21.99 98.35 7.74
C LEU A 11 20.98 97.79 6.73
N ALA A 12 20.48 98.64 5.82
CA ALA A 12 19.58 98.23 4.75
C ALA A 12 20.24 97.22 3.79
N LEU A 13 21.52 97.39 3.50
CA LEU A 13 22.30 96.42 2.71
C LEU A 13 22.44 95.07 3.42
N VAL A 14 22.72 95.05 4.72
CA VAL A 14 22.82 93.80 5.50
C VAL A 14 21.48 93.06 5.54
N VAL A 15 20.37 93.78 5.74
CA VAL A 15 19.02 93.18 5.73
C VAL A 15 18.67 92.65 4.33
N ALA A 16 19.00 93.38 3.27
CA ALA A 16 18.77 92.93 1.90
C ALA A 16 19.58 91.66 1.57
N VAL A 17 20.85 91.60 1.99
CA VAL A 17 21.70 90.41 1.81
C VAL A 17 21.20 89.22 2.64
N ALA A 18 20.78 89.44 3.88
CA ALA A 18 20.21 88.39 4.72
C ALA A 18 18.87 87.87 4.16
N GLY A 19 18.03 88.75 3.63
CA GLY A 19 16.77 88.39 2.96
C GLY A 19 17.01 87.57 1.69
N LEU A 20 17.98 87.97 0.87
CA LEU A 20 18.41 87.20 -0.32
C LEU A 20 18.95 85.82 0.07
N PHE A 21 19.74 85.74 1.14
CA PHE A 21 20.29 84.47 1.62
C PHE A 21 19.21 83.51 2.16
N LEU A 22 18.23 84.02 2.90
CA LEU A 22 17.11 83.21 3.38
C LEU A 22 16.21 82.74 2.22
N TRP A 23 16.01 83.61 1.22
CA TRP A 23 15.23 83.27 0.01
C TRP A 23 15.91 82.17 -0.82
N THR A 24 17.22 82.24 -1.03
CA THR A 24 17.97 81.21 -1.77
C THR A 24 18.01 79.89 -1.03
N VAL A 25 18.15 79.91 0.31
CA VAL A 25 18.08 78.71 1.15
C VAL A 25 16.69 78.08 1.09
N HIS A 26 15.62 78.88 1.15
CA HIS A 26 14.25 78.38 1.10
C HIS A 26 13.92 77.71 -0.24
N LEU A 27 14.31 78.33 -1.36
CA LEU A 27 14.13 77.76 -2.71
C LEU A 27 14.93 76.46 -2.89
N ASN A 28 16.22 76.45 -2.48
CA ASN A 28 17.04 75.23 -2.56
C ASN A 28 16.47 74.08 -1.71
N TYR A 29 15.85 74.40 -0.57
CA TYR A 29 15.27 73.38 0.30
C TYR A 29 13.99 72.76 -0.29
N GLN A 30 13.14 73.56 -0.95
CA GLN A 30 11.92 73.07 -1.60
C GLN A 30 12.22 72.25 -2.86
N ASP A 31 13.14 72.72 -3.69
CA ASP A 31 13.56 72.01 -4.90
C ASP A 31 14.23 70.68 -4.53
N GLY A 32 15.17 70.70 -3.58
CA GLY A 32 15.83 69.48 -3.10
C GLY A 32 14.88 68.48 -2.41
N TYR A 33 13.86 68.97 -1.70
CA TYR A 33 12.86 68.11 -1.07
C TYR A 33 11.95 67.43 -2.10
N SER A 34 11.45 68.19 -3.08
CA SER A 34 10.56 67.66 -4.11
C SER A 34 11.26 66.70 -5.07
N GLU A 35 12.50 67.02 -5.47
CA GLU A 35 13.34 66.15 -6.29
C GLU A 35 13.72 64.87 -5.52
N GLY A 36 14.10 65.00 -4.24
CA GLY A 36 14.39 63.87 -3.37
C GLY A 36 13.17 62.95 -3.17
N PHE A 37 11.99 63.53 -2.93
CA PHE A 37 10.75 62.76 -2.80
C PHE A 37 10.36 62.05 -4.10
N GLY A 38 10.42 62.75 -5.23
CA GLY A 38 10.11 62.18 -6.54
C GLY A 38 11.05 61.04 -6.90
N LYS A 39 12.35 61.20 -6.62
CA LYS A 39 13.35 60.15 -6.81
C LYS A 39 13.09 58.94 -5.91
N ALA A 40 12.86 59.16 -4.61
CA ALA A 40 12.55 58.09 -3.67
C ALA A 40 11.26 57.33 -4.04
N GLN A 41 10.24 58.04 -4.52
CA GLN A 41 9.01 57.43 -5.00
C GLN A 41 9.23 56.60 -6.26
N ALA A 42 10.01 57.09 -7.23
CA ALA A 42 10.33 56.37 -8.45
C ALA A 42 11.14 55.09 -8.16
N GLU A 43 12.18 55.20 -7.32
CA GLU A 43 12.98 54.06 -6.89
C GLU A 43 12.15 53.03 -6.10
N GLY A 44 11.28 53.50 -5.20
CA GLY A 44 10.37 52.62 -4.45
C GLY A 44 9.37 51.89 -5.34
N ASN A 45 8.78 52.59 -6.32
CA ASN A 45 7.86 51.99 -7.29
C ASN A 45 8.57 50.97 -8.19
N ALA A 46 9.79 51.27 -8.63
CA ALA A 46 10.61 50.36 -9.41
C ALA A 46 10.96 49.09 -8.61
N ALA A 47 11.42 49.24 -7.37
CA ALA A 47 11.71 48.13 -6.47
C ALA A 47 10.46 47.27 -6.19
N LEU A 48 9.30 47.90 -5.98
CA LEU A 48 8.04 47.18 -5.77
C LEU A 48 7.60 46.41 -7.02
N SER A 49 7.78 47.00 -8.22
CA SER A 49 7.47 46.34 -9.48
C SER A 49 8.37 45.14 -9.73
N ASP A 50 9.67 45.29 -9.48
CA ASP A 50 10.66 44.21 -9.61
C ASP A 50 10.35 43.06 -8.63
N LEU A 51 10.07 43.38 -7.36
CA LEU A 51 9.69 42.38 -6.36
C LEU A 51 8.42 41.61 -6.76
N LYS A 52 7.40 42.30 -7.30
CA LYS A 52 6.17 41.66 -7.79
C LYS A 52 6.45 40.73 -8.97
N ALA A 53 7.32 41.14 -9.89
CA ALA A 53 7.69 40.32 -11.05
C ALA A 53 8.47 39.07 -10.63
N GLN A 54 9.42 39.21 -9.71
CA GLN A 54 10.17 38.10 -9.13
C GLN A 54 9.24 37.12 -8.44
N HIS A 55 8.35 37.61 -7.56
CA HIS A 55 7.40 36.76 -6.85
C HIS A 55 6.41 36.05 -7.79
N ALA A 56 5.94 36.73 -8.85
CA ALA A 56 5.09 36.10 -9.85
C ALA A 56 5.83 34.98 -10.62
N ASN A 57 7.11 35.18 -10.94
CA ASN A 57 7.93 34.16 -11.59
C ASN A 57 8.20 32.97 -10.66
N GLU A 58 8.52 33.23 -9.39
CA GLU A 58 8.69 32.19 -8.37
C GLU A 58 7.42 31.35 -8.19
N LEU A 59 6.26 32.00 -8.07
CA LEU A 59 4.96 31.32 -7.99
C LEU A 59 4.69 30.45 -9.23
N ALA A 60 5.00 30.97 -10.43
CA ALA A 60 4.83 30.21 -11.67
C ALA A 60 5.75 28.99 -11.71
N GLN A 61 7.02 29.13 -11.31
CA GLN A 61 7.97 28.02 -11.24
C GLN A 61 7.55 26.98 -10.20
N GLN A 62 7.09 27.41 -9.02
CA GLN A 62 6.57 26.51 -7.99
C GLN A 62 5.33 25.76 -8.48
N ALA A 63 4.39 26.43 -9.16
CA ALA A 63 3.21 25.80 -9.71
C ALA A 63 3.56 24.76 -10.79
N LEU A 64 4.53 25.07 -11.67
CA LEU A 64 5.03 24.13 -12.67
C LEU A 64 5.71 22.91 -12.03
N ALA A 65 6.57 23.12 -11.03
CA ALA A 65 7.23 22.05 -10.29
C ALA A 65 6.22 21.17 -9.55
N ALA A 66 5.22 21.78 -8.89
CA ALA A 66 4.16 21.06 -8.20
C ALA A 66 3.31 20.23 -9.16
N LYS A 67 2.98 20.78 -10.34
CA LYS A 67 2.26 20.04 -11.39
C LYS A 67 3.06 18.83 -11.87
N GLN A 68 4.34 19.02 -12.21
CA GLN A 68 5.21 17.91 -12.65
C GLN A 68 5.36 16.84 -11.58
N ALA A 69 5.52 17.23 -10.31
CA ALA A 69 5.60 16.30 -9.19
C ALA A 69 4.28 15.52 -9.00
N ALA A 70 3.13 16.18 -9.15
CA ALA A 70 1.82 15.55 -9.08
C ALA A 70 1.59 14.57 -10.25
N GLU A 71 1.98 14.93 -11.46
CA GLU A 71 1.91 14.06 -12.64
C GLU A 71 2.78 12.81 -12.44
N ALA A 72 4.05 12.98 -12.05
CA ALA A 72 4.94 11.85 -11.76
C ALA A 72 4.42 10.95 -10.63
N ALA A 73 3.88 11.54 -9.55
CA ALA A 73 3.26 10.77 -8.47
C ALA A 73 2.02 9.99 -8.95
N SER A 74 1.22 10.58 -9.84
CA SER A 74 0.04 9.92 -10.41
C SER A 74 0.41 8.75 -11.32
N GLU A 75 1.47 8.89 -12.13
CA GLU A 75 1.97 7.83 -12.99
C GLU A 75 2.50 6.65 -12.17
N LEU A 76 3.26 6.93 -11.11
CA LEU A 76 3.76 5.91 -10.18
C LEU A 76 2.59 5.17 -9.49
N LEU A 77 1.58 5.90 -9.02
CA LEU A 77 0.41 5.31 -8.38
C LEU A 77 -0.39 4.44 -9.36
N LEU A 78 -0.55 4.88 -10.62
CA LEU A 78 -1.26 4.14 -11.64
C LEU A 78 -0.49 2.88 -12.06
N ALA A 79 0.83 2.96 -12.19
CA ALA A 79 1.69 1.81 -12.43
C ALA A 79 1.56 0.76 -11.31
N GLU A 80 1.61 1.19 -10.05
CA GLU A 80 1.49 0.29 -8.91
C GLU A 80 0.10 -0.32 -8.78
N THR A 81 -0.95 0.46 -9.06
CA THR A 81 -2.34 -0.02 -9.11
C THR A 81 -2.53 -1.07 -10.18
N ASN A 82 -2.03 -0.82 -11.39
CA ASN A 82 -2.12 -1.77 -12.51
C ASN A 82 -1.35 -3.07 -12.20
N ARG A 83 -0.19 -2.96 -11.58
CA ARG A 83 0.60 -4.11 -11.13
C ARG A 83 -0.16 -4.94 -10.10
N GLY A 84 -0.77 -4.30 -9.11
CA GLY A 84 -1.58 -4.96 -8.08
C GLY A 84 -2.78 -5.67 -8.67
N ASN A 85 -3.49 -5.01 -9.59
CA ASN A 85 -4.63 -5.60 -10.29
C ASN A 85 -4.21 -6.82 -11.13
N SER A 86 -3.07 -6.74 -11.84
CA SER A 86 -2.56 -7.86 -12.63
C SER A 86 -2.24 -9.08 -11.77
N LEU A 87 -1.51 -8.91 -10.67
CA LEU A 87 -1.16 -10.00 -9.75
C LEU A 87 -2.41 -10.58 -9.06
N ALA A 88 -3.35 -9.72 -8.67
CA ALA A 88 -4.62 -10.16 -8.09
C ALA A 88 -5.43 -11.03 -9.07
N ASN A 89 -5.51 -10.63 -10.35
CA ASN A 89 -6.19 -11.40 -11.38
C ASN A 89 -5.51 -12.75 -11.61
N GLN A 90 -4.18 -12.77 -11.73
CA GLN A 90 -3.42 -14.02 -11.91
C GLN A 90 -3.62 -14.99 -10.74
N LEU A 91 -3.65 -14.47 -9.50
CA LEU A 91 -3.92 -15.27 -8.32
C LEU A 91 -5.35 -15.83 -8.33
N ALA A 92 -6.34 -15.03 -8.74
CA ALA A 92 -7.73 -15.47 -8.88
C ALA A 92 -7.86 -16.59 -9.91
N ASP A 93 -7.27 -16.42 -11.09
CA ASP A 93 -7.26 -17.43 -12.16
C ASP A 93 -6.62 -18.75 -11.71
N GLN A 94 -5.48 -18.67 -11.02
CA GLN A 94 -4.81 -19.86 -10.46
C GLN A 94 -5.68 -20.59 -9.43
N LYS A 95 -6.34 -19.86 -8.54
CA LYS A 95 -7.28 -20.45 -7.56
C LYS A 95 -8.45 -21.13 -8.25
N ASP A 96 -8.99 -20.53 -9.31
CA ASP A 96 -10.09 -21.12 -10.07
C ASP A 96 -9.68 -22.39 -10.81
N VAL A 97 -8.47 -22.43 -11.39
CA VAL A 97 -7.92 -23.66 -11.99
C VAL A 97 -7.78 -24.77 -10.95
N LEU A 98 -7.26 -24.44 -9.76
CA LEU A 98 -7.11 -25.40 -8.67
C LEU A 98 -8.48 -25.95 -8.22
N ARG A 99 -9.47 -25.08 -8.03
CA ARG A 99 -10.82 -25.47 -7.66
C ARG A 99 -11.49 -26.37 -8.69
N ARG A 100 -11.41 -26.01 -9.99
CA ARG A 100 -11.94 -26.87 -11.07
C ARG A 100 -11.25 -28.24 -11.09
N THR A 101 -9.94 -28.27 -10.84
CA THR A 101 -9.18 -29.52 -10.77
C THR A 101 -9.65 -30.38 -9.59
N THR A 102 -9.82 -29.80 -8.41
CA THR A 102 -10.39 -30.50 -7.25
C THR A 102 -11.80 -31.02 -7.51
N GLU A 103 -12.67 -30.23 -8.13
CA GLU A 103 -14.02 -30.64 -8.48
C GLU A 103 -14.02 -31.85 -9.44
N LYS A 104 -13.10 -31.86 -10.42
CA LYS A 104 -12.91 -33.01 -11.32
C LYS A 104 -12.43 -34.23 -10.55
N LEU A 105 -11.37 -34.09 -9.75
CA LEU A 105 -10.81 -35.19 -8.96
C LEU A 105 -11.85 -35.77 -7.99
N ASN A 106 -12.65 -34.93 -7.33
CA ASN A 106 -13.72 -35.37 -6.44
C ASN A 106 -14.76 -36.24 -7.14
N LYS A 107 -15.07 -35.97 -8.42
CA LYS A 107 -15.95 -36.81 -9.23
C LYS A 107 -15.29 -38.15 -9.58
N GLU A 108 -13.99 -38.15 -9.84
CA GLU A 108 -13.22 -39.36 -10.16
C GLU A 108 -13.03 -40.28 -8.95
N ILE A 109 -13.03 -39.75 -7.73
CA ILE A 109 -12.88 -40.54 -6.49
C ILE A 109 -13.90 -41.69 -6.44
N ALA A 110 -15.17 -41.43 -6.74
CA ALA A 110 -16.20 -42.46 -6.72
C ALA A 110 -15.87 -43.60 -7.71
N ASN A 111 -15.39 -43.26 -8.90
CA ASN A 111 -15.03 -44.25 -9.92
C ASN A 111 -13.88 -45.15 -9.47
N VAL A 112 -12.83 -44.58 -8.87
CA VAL A 112 -11.64 -45.33 -8.45
C VAL A 112 -11.79 -46.04 -7.10
N THR A 113 -12.84 -45.75 -6.34
CA THR A 113 -13.07 -46.34 -5.01
C THR A 113 -14.24 -47.33 -4.95
N THR A 114 -14.94 -47.56 -6.08
CA THR A 114 -16.10 -48.47 -6.12
C THR A 114 -15.76 -49.82 -6.76
N TYR A 115 -15.03 -49.82 -7.88
CA TYR A 115 -14.74 -51.04 -8.65
C TYR A 115 -13.26 -51.13 -9.01
N TYR A 116 -12.76 -52.35 -9.15
CA TYR A 116 -11.42 -52.63 -9.64
C TYR A 116 -11.42 -53.83 -10.59
N ARG A 117 -10.28 -54.07 -11.23
CA ARG A 117 -10.06 -55.20 -12.13
C ARG A 117 -8.64 -55.70 -11.96
N ARG A 118 -8.46 -57.03 -11.96
CA ARG A 118 -7.18 -57.67 -11.62
C ARG A 118 -6.17 -57.72 -12.78
N ALA A 119 -6.66 -57.74 -14.02
CA ALA A 119 -5.85 -57.78 -15.25
C ALA A 119 -6.50 -56.93 -16.35
N LEU A 120 -5.81 -56.64 -17.47
CA LEU A 120 -6.31 -55.76 -18.54
C LEU A 120 -7.55 -56.30 -19.29
N ASP A 121 -7.84 -57.58 -19.14
CA ASP A 121 -8.94 -58.32 -19.77
C ASP A 121 -9.98 -58.86 -18.76
N ALA A 122 -9.74 -58.72 -17.46
CA ALA A 122 -10.65 -59.17 -16.40
C ALA A 122 -11.93 -58.32 -16.28
N GLN A 123 -12.99 -58.93 -15.79
CA GLN A 123 -14.25 -58.24 -15.46
C GLN A 123 -14.06 -57.26 -14.29
N LEU A 124 -14.89 -56.22 -14.24
CA LEU A 124 -14.95 -55.32 -13.08
C LEU A 124 -15.54 -56.06 -11.88
N GLU A 125 -14.85 -55.96 -10.75
CA GLU A 125 -15.24 -56.51 -9.46
C GLU A 125 -15.34 -55.38 -8.43
N PRO A 126 -16.20 -55.48 -7.39
CA PRO A 126 -16.23 -54.50 -6.31
C PRO A 126 -14.87 -54.35 -5.64
N LEU A 127 -14.47 -53.12 -5.33
CA LEU A 127 -13.19 -52.87 -4.65
C LEU A 127 -13.22 -53.52 -3.24
N PRO A 128 -12.21 -54.32 -2.87
CA PRO A 128 -12.13 -54.87 -1.51
C PRO A 128 -12.09 -53.74 -0.46
N PRO A 129 -12.78 -53.91 0.67
CA PRO A 129 -12.76 -52.90 1.73
C PRO A 129 -11.34 -52.73 2.27
N ALA A 130 -10.87 -51.49 2.35
CA ALA A 130 -9.66 -51.17 3.10
C ALA A 130 -10.04 -50.80 4.52
N VAL A 131 -9.42 -51.45 5.50
CA VAL A 131 -9.65 -51.19 6.92
C VAL A 131 -8.55 -50.25 7.42
N PHE A 132 -8.95 -49.06 7.83
CA PHE A 132 -8.06 -48.11 8.50
C PHE A 132 -8.38 -48.13 9.99
N THR A 133 -7.36 -48.30 10.83
CA THR A 133 -7.59 -48.44 12.26
C THR A 133 -7.73 -47.08 12.95
N ASN A 134 -8.27 -47.05 14.18
CA ASN A 134 -8.28 -45.84 15.00
C ASN A 134 -6.88 -45.28 15.23
N GLY A 135 -5.85 -46.14 15.34
CA GLY A 135 -4.46 -45.72 15.44
C GLY A 135 -3.96 -45.02 14.17
N PHE A 136 -4.38 -45.45 12.98
CA PHE A 136 -4.11 -44.73 11.73
C PHE A 136 -4.69 -43.31 11.76
N VAL A 137 -5.98 -43.18 12.10
CA VAL A 137 -6.66 -41.87 12.16
C VAL A 137 -6.06 -40.97 13.24
N ARG A 138 -5.63 -41.54 14.36
CA ARG A 138 -4.92 -40.79 15.42
C ARG A 138 -3.63 -40.17 14.91
N VAL A 139 -2.74 -40.98 14.30
CA VAL A 139 -1.48 -40.49 13.73
C VAL A 139 -1.74 -39.45 12.63
N TRP A 140 -2.73 -39.71 11.77
CA TRP A 140 -3.15 -38.77 10.72
C TRP A 140 -3.55 -37.41 11.29
N ASN A 141 -4.44 -37.38 12.30
CA ASN A 141 -4.90 -36.14 12.91
C ASN A 141 -3.78 -35.40 13.64
N SER A 142 -2.91 -36.13 14.34
CA SER A 142 -1.71 -35.55 14.96
C SER A 142 -0.79 -34.89 13.92
N ALA A 143 -0.59 -35.52 12.76
CA ALA A 143 0.19 -34.94 11.66
C ALA A 143 -0.45 -33.67 11.07
N LEU A 144 -1.79 -33.58 11.09
CA LEU A 144 -2.52 -32.37 10.71
C LEU A 144 -2.54 -31.28 11.79
N GLY A 145 -1.89 -31.48 12.94
CA GLY A 145 -1.92 -30.55 14.07
C GLY A 145 -3.30 -30.46 14.74
N ILE A 146 -4.22 -31.37 14.40
CA ILE A 146 -5.49 -31.52 15.08
C ILE A 146 -5.15 -32.26 16.38
N ALA A 147 -5.02 -31.52 17.48
CA ALA A 147 -4.94 -32.12 18.81
C ALA A 147 -6.04 -33.16 18.90
N SER A 148 -5.74 -34.34 19.48
CA SER A 148 -6.66 -35.46 19.58
C SER A 148 -7.89 -35.07 20.39
N ALA A 149 -8.81 -34.32 19.77
CA ALA A 149 -10.18 -34.21 20.18
C ALA A 149 -10.61 -35.67 20.26
N ALA A 150 -10.93 -36.06 21.49
CA ALA A 150 -11.35 -37.39 21.86
C ALA A 150 -12.10 -37.99 20.69
N THR A 151 -11.58 -39.14 20.24
CA THR A 151 -12.19 -40.10 19.32
C THR A 151 -13.62 -39.68 19.03
N MET A 152 -13.93 -39.21 17.82
CA MET A 152 -15.32 -39.12 17.39
C MET A 152 -15.84 -40.56 17.38
N GLN A 153 -16.24 -41.04 18.56
CA GLN A 153 -17.04 -42.23 18.71
C GLN A 153 -18.32 -41.89 17.98
N ALA A 154 -18.43 -42.37 16.75
CA ALA A 154 -19.72 -42.57 16.12
C ALA A 154 -20.55 -43.34 17.14
N SER A 155 -21.56 -42.66 17.67
CA SER A 155 -22.47 -43.15 18.67
C SER A 155 -23.22 -44.37 18.13
N THR A 156 -22.70 -45.56 18.41
CA THR A 156 -23.43 -46.83 18.36
C THR A 156 -23.00 -47.64 19.58
N GLY A 157 -23.97 -47.96 20.43
CA GLY A 157 -23.75 -48.30 21.83
C GLY A 157 -23.02 -49.61 22.06
N SER A 158 -22.14 -49.60 23.06
CA SER A 158 -21.97 -50.69 24.02
C SER A 158 -21.16 -50.15 25.19
N SER A 159 -21.77 -50.19 26.37
CA SER A 159 -21.17 -49.92 27.67
C SER A 159 -19.91 -50.75 27.91
N GLY A 160 -18.79 -50.08 28.26
CA GLY A 160 -17.57 -50.74 28.73
C GLY A 160 -16.38 -49.77 28.79
N ALA A 161 -16.04 -49.35 30.01
CA ALA A 161 -14.81 -48.66 30.45
C ALA A 161 -14.22 -47.57 29.53
N ALA A 162 -14.23 -46.32 30.01
CA ALA A 162 -13.49 -45.21 29.42
C ALA A 162 -12.00 -45.56 29.30
N ALA A 163 -11.56 -45.94 28.09
CA ALA A 163 -10.16 -46.11 27.77
C ALA A 163 -9.51 -44.74 27.69
N SER A 164 -8.41 -44.59 28.43
CA SER A 164 -7.66 -43.35 28.63
C SER A 164 -7.40 -42.59 27.32
N ALA A 165 -7.64 -41.29 27.35
CA ALA A 165 -7.28 -40.36 26.29
C ALA A 165 -5.75 -40.17 26.24
N GLY A 166 -5.06 -41.09 25.57
CA GLY A 166 -3.62 -40.98 25.33
C GLY A 166 -2.87 -42.29 25.53
N GLY A 167 -2.90 -43.16 24.53
CA GLY A 167 -2.04 -44.34 24.52
C GLY A 167 -2.31 -45.26 23.33
N THR A 168 -1.23 -45.83 22.79
CA THR A 168 -1.26 -47.01 21.92
C THR A 168 -1.86 -48.19 22.71
N GLY A 169 -3.16 -48.44 22.55
CA GLY A 169 -3.88 -49.51 23.24
C GLY A 169 -4.70 -50.34 22.27
N ALA A 170 -5.37 -51.39 22.76
CA ALA A 170 -6.21 -52.27 21.92
C ALA A 170 -7.27 -51.51 21.10
N ALA A 171 -7.69 -50.32 21.55
CA ALA A 171 -8.59 -49.44 20.84
C ALA A 171 -8.02 -48.90 19.51
N ASP A 172 -6.69 -48.73 19.39
CA ASP A 172 -6.01 -48.29 18.17
C ASP A 172 -6.06 -49.34 17.06
N SER A 173 -6.34 -50.61 17.40
CA SER A 173 -6.46 -51.72 16.44
C SER A 173 -7.88 -51.91 15.91
N LEU A 174 -8.87 -51.22 16.48
CA LEU A 174 -10.26 -51.29 16.01
C LEU A 174 -10.41 -50.54 14.67
N ASP A 175 -11.36 -51.00 13.86
CA ASP A 175 -11.78 -50.31 12.64
C ASP A 175 -12.30 -48.90 12.98
N SER A 176 -11.81 -47.90 12.25
CA SER A 176 -12.22 -46.50 12.41
C SER A 176 -13.44 -46.12 11.58
N GLY A 177 -13.85 -46.96 10.62
CA GLY A 177 -14.86 -46.62 9.61
C GLY A 177 -14.39 -45.57 8.59
N PHE A 178 -13.13 -45.15 8.64
CA PHE A 178 -12.53 -44.29 7.62
C PHE A 178 -12.38 -45.06 6.31
N THR A 179 -12.71 -44.43 5.18
CA THR A 179 -12.78 -45.10 3.87
C THR A 179 -11.70 -44.61 2.92
N GLN A 180 -11.38 -45.39 1.88
CA GLN A 180 -10.47 -44.98 0.80
C GLN A 180 -10.96 -43.70 0.09
N ALA A 181 -12.28 -43.55 -0.05
CA ALA A 181 -12.88 -42.33 -0.61
C ALA A 181 -12.67 -41.12 0.30
N ALA A 182 -12.85 -41.28 1.62
CA ALA A 182 -12.58 -40.21 2.58
C ALA A 182 -11.10 -39.81 2.61
N LEU A 183 -10.20 -40.78 2.49
CA LEU A 183 -8.75 -40.58 2.35
C LEU A 183 -8.41 -39.71 1.13
N LEU A 184 -8.84 -40.14 -0.06
CA LEU A 184 -8.57 -39.41 -1.29
C LEU A 184 -9.20 -38.01 -1.28
N LEU A 185 -10.43 -37.89 -0.77
CA LEU A 185 -11.11 -36.60 -0.68
C LEU A 185 -10.35 -35.63 0.23
N ASN A 186 -9.85 -36.12 1.37
CA ASN A 186 -9.04 -35.31 2.27
C ASN A 186 -7.73 -34.88 1.59
N HIS A 187 -7.04 -35.82 0.94
CA HIS A 187 -5.79 -35.54 0.24
C HIS A 187 -5.97 -34.52 -0.90
N THR A 188 -6.99 -34.67 -1.74
CA THR A 188 -7.31 -33.73 -2.82
C THR A 188 -7.57 -32.33 -2.29
N ARG A 189 -8.40 -32.20 -1.24
CA ARG A 189 -8.70 -30.89 -0.62
C ARG A 189 -7.48 -30.25 0.04
N ASN A 190 -6.64 -31.03 0.71
CA ASN A 190 -5.40 -30.53 1.30
C ASN A 190 -4.38 -30.12 0.22
N GLY A 191 -4.29 -30.87 -0.88
CA GLY A 191 -3.47 -30.52 -2.04
C GLY A 191 -3.88 -29.19 -2.66
N GLU A 192 -5.19 -28.95 -2.83
CA GLU A 192 -5.73 -27.67 -3.29
C GLU A 192 -5.33 -26.51 -2.38
N ARG A 193 -5.53 -26.67 -1.06
CA ARG A 193 -5.17 -25.65 -0.06
C ARG A 193 -3.68 -25.34 -0.05
N ALA A 194 -2.84 -26.37 -0.10
CA ALA A 194 -1.38 -26.20 -0.15
C ALA A 194 -0.94 -25.49 -1.43
N ALA A 195 -1.50 -25.88 -2.58
CA ALA A 195 -1.22 -25.24 -3.85
C ALA A 195 -1.68 -23.77 -3.89
N ALA A 196 -2.86 -23.48 -3.34
CA ALA A 196 -3.39 -22.11 -3.24
C ALA A 196 -2.54 -21.23 -2.30
N CYS A 197 -2.06 -21.79 -1.18
CA CYS A 197 -1.14 -21.09 -0.27
C CYS A 197 0.19 -20.78 -0.96
N ARG A 198 0.78 -21.76 -1.65
CA ARG A 198 2.01 -21.56 -2.43
C ARG A 198 1.84 -20.50 -3.52
N ALA A 199 0.71 -20.50 -4.23
CA ALA A 199 0.40 -19.46 -5.21
C ALA A 199 0.37 -18.07 -4.55
N GLN A 200 -0.34 -17.91 -3.42
CA GLN A 200 -0.39 -16.64 -2.69
C GLN A 200 1.00 -16.16 -2.26
N LEU A 201 1.84 -17.07 -1.73
CA LEU A 201 3.20 -16.73 -1.32
C LEU A 201 4.06 -16.28 -2.50
N ASN A 202 3.98 -16.97 -3.65
CA ASN A 202 4.70 -16.55 -4.84
C ASN A 202 4.26 -15.15 -5.30
N HIS A 203 2.96 -14.88 -5.36
CA HIS A 203 2.45 -13.54 -5.72
C HIS A 203 2.87 -12.45 -4.72
N LEU A 204 2.93 -12.78 -3.41
CA LEU A 204 3.46 -11.86 -2.40
C LEU A 204 4.96 -11.63 -2.56
N ILE A 205 5.74 -12.66 -2.90
CA ILE A 205 7.16 -12.51 -3.20
C ILE A 205 7.31 -11.61 -4.43
N ASP A 206 6.59 -11.90 -5.52
CA ASP A 206 6.63 -11.11 -6.74
C ASP A 206 6.21 -9.65 -6.49
N TRP A 207 5.21 -9.45 -5.63
CA TRP A 207 4.80 -8.13 -5.17
C TRP A 207 5.94 -7.34 -4.54
N ASN A 208 6.74 -7.98 -3.68
CA ASN A 208 7.79 -7.34 -2.88
C ASN A 208 9.17 -7.31 -3.55
N THR A 209 9.48 -8.22 -4.49
CA THR A 209 10.82 -8.33 -5.11
C THR A 209 10.95 -7.53 -6.40
N HIS A 210 9.88 -7.35 -7.17
CA HIS A 210 9.93 -6.67 -8.47
C HIS A 210 9.91 -5.13 -8.40
N GLY A 211 10.24 -4.55 -7.24
CA GLY A 211 10.40 -3.09 -7.02
C GLY A 211 11.77 -2.68 -6.47
N ARG A 212 12.71 -3.62 -6.33
CA ARG A 212 14.10 -3.35 -5.95
C ARG A 212 15.04 -3.47 -7.15
N ASN A 213 14.96 -2.52 -8.07
CA ASN A 213 16.06 -2.23 -8.98
C ASN A 213 16.49 -0.79 -8.74
#